data_AF-A0A2T4WXP6-F1
#
_entry.id   AF-A0A2T4WXP6-F1
#
_cell.length_a   1.000
_cell.length_b   1.000
_cell.length_c   1.000
_cell.angle_alpha   90.00
_cell.angle_beta   90.00
_cell.angle_gamma   90.00
#
_symmetry.space_group_name_H-M   'P 1'
#
loop_
_entity.id
_entity.type
_entity.pdbx_description
1 polymer ?
#
loop_
_entity_poly.entity_id
_entity_poly.type
_entity_poly.pdbx_seq_one_letter_code
_entity_poly.pdbx_strand_id
1 'polypeptide(L)'
;MNEHQLIPASSFTAEGLALTPAAKAQQMAEELEAARFVGYVLYETRLTRQTFPEVIRLLPLSALDVADQLAALEQGYLRKETYITMAPSAAFQDNGNGEALPGIPEFPFPPPQPSASLDMTDYFTTQTSLGAIAQQLKNALNQCGYYERQYYYIRSGFALVTRIEQYQNDGSSLGEPERWSAQPYRQNESWAAYFRNLFTANPGHFRVFVFIVTDEPLVANTDREVSRQTVESWLREGANRLPTHISEKPRTKDTTVTALIYDFLVEEATNKAQLRLPAALSSNTHLVKSKIINALR
;
A
#
# COMPACT_ATOMS: atom_id res chain seq x y z
N MET A 1 -31.67 28.48 61.79
CA MET A 1 -32.74 27.63 61.26
C MET A 1 -33.06 28.11 59.86
N ASN A 2 -32.49 27.43 58.87
CA ASN A 2 -33.04 27.22 57.52
C ASN A 2 -32.10 26.25 56.79
N GLU A 3 -32.74 25.25 56.19
CA GLU A 3 -32.21 23.94 55.86
C GLU A 3 -31.28 23.94 54.64
N HIS A 4 -30.17 23.21 54.76
CA HIS A 4 -29.34 22.79 53.65
C HIS A 4 -30.07 21.69 52.85
N GLN A 5 -30.50 22.00 51.62
CA GLN A 5 -30.94 20.99 50.66
C GLN A 5 -29.74 20.18 50.16
N LEU A 6 -29.66 18.93 50.63
CA LEU A 6 -28.81 17.88 50.09
C LEU A 6 -29.40 17.41 48.75
N ILE A 7 -28.62 17.54 47.68
CA ILE A 7 -28.91 16.93 46.38
C ILE A 7 -28.70 15.40 46.53
N PRO A 8 -29.66 14.54 46.14
CA PRO A 8 -29.47 13.10 46.22
C PRO A 8 -28.48 12.62 45.16
N ALA A 9 -27.53 11.79 45.59
CA ALA A 9 -26.65 11.03 44.72
C ALA A 9 -27.47 9.94 43.99
N SER A 10 -27.99 10.28 42.82
CA SER A 10 -28.59 9.32 41.90
C SER A 10 -27.48 8.44 41.32
N SER A 11 -27.50 7.18 41.77
CA SER A 11 -26.97 5.98 41.11
C SER A 11 -26.58 6.16 39.63
N PHE A 12 -25.27 6.23 39.36
CA PHE A 12 -24.73 5.88 38.05
C PHE A 12 -24.85 4.36 37.89
N THR A 13 -25.98 3.89 37.38
CA THR A 13 -26.06 2.57 36.76
C THR A 13 -25.29 2.65 35.44
N ALA A 14 -24.23 1.86 35.33
CA ALA A 14 -23.55 1.60 34.07
C ALA A 14 -24.50 0.81 33.14
N GLU A 15 -25.44 1.51 32.51
CA GLU A 15 -26.09 1.02 31.30
C GLU A 15 -25.04 1.03 30.19
N GLY A 16 -24.60 -0.16 29.80
CA GLY A 16 -23.69 -0.34 28.68
C GLY A 16 -24.28 0.32 27.44
N LEU A 17 -23.60 1.34 26.91
CA LEU A 17 -23.95 1.96 25.65
C LEU A 17 -23.96 0.87 24.57
N ALA A 18 -25.15 0.44 24.17
CA ALA A 18 -25.30 -0.41 23.01
C ALA A 18 -24.76 0.36 21.80
N LEU A 19 -23.76 -0.21 21.13
CA LEU A 19 -23.19 0.36 19.91
C LEU A 19 -24.30 0.70 18.90
N THR A 20 -24.15 1.84 18.21
CA THR A 20 -25.05 2.22 17.13
C THR A 20 -24.99 1.17 16.01
N PRO A 21 -26.05 1.01 15.19
CA PRO A 21 -26.04 0.06 14.08
C PRO A 21 -24.85 0.24 13.13
N ALA A 22 -24.43 1.49 12.89
CA ALA A 22 -23.26 1.81 12.06
C ALA A 22 -21.94 1.40 12.73
N ALA A 23 -21.79 1.62 14.04
CA ALA A 23 -20.61 1.19 14.78
C ALA A 23 -20.50 -0.33 14.88
N LYS A 24 -21.63 -1.04 15.03
CA LYS A 24 -21.68 -2.51 14.98
C LYS A 24 -21.28 -3.05 13.61
N ALA A 25 -21.77 -2.45 12.52
CA ALA A 25 -21.42 -2.85 11.17
C ALA A 25 -19.92 -2.63 10.88
N GLN A 26 -19.36 -1.51 11.35
CA GLN A 26 -17.93 -1.24 11.20
C GLN A 26 -17.08 -2.24 12.00
N GLN A 27 -17.44 -2.50 13.26
CA GLN A 27 -16.73 -3.49 14.09
C GLN A 27 -16.77 -4.88 13.44
N MET A 28 -17.93 -5.30 12.92
CA MET A 28 -18.09 -6.57 12.22
C MET A 28 -17.20 -6.65 10.97
N ALA A 29 -17.08 -5.57 10.20
CA ALA A 29 -16.20 -5.51 9.04
C ALA A 29 -14.71 -5.59 9.42
N GLU A 30 -14.31 -4.92 10.51
CA GLU A 30 -12.94 -4.96 11.04
C GLU A 30 -12.58 -6.35 11.56
N GLU A 31 -13.49 -7.01 12.29
CA GLU A 31 -13.28 -8.36 12.79
C GLU A 31 -13.27 -9.42 11.66
N LEU A 32 -14.10 -9.25 10.62
CA LEU A 32 -14.03 -10.10 9.41
C LEU A 32 -12.65 -10.01 8.74
N GLU A 33 -12.10 -8.80 8.62
CA GLU A 33 -10.79 -8.62 8.00
C GLU A 33 -9.65 -9.16 8.90
N ALA A 34 -9.78 -8.99 10.22
CA ALA A 34 -8.85 -9.59 11.18
C ALA A 34 -8.84 -11.13 11.09
N ALA A 35 -10.01 -11.76 10.98
CA ALA A 35 -10.12 -13.20 10.81
C ALA A 35 -9.48 -13.68 9.49
N ARG A 36 -9.69 -12.96 8.38
CA ARG A 36 -9.00 -13.25 7.11
C ARG A 36 -7.48 -13.14 7.24
N PHE A 37 -6.99 -12.12 7.93
CA PHE A 37 -5.56 -11.97 8.15
C PHE A 37 -4.98 -13.11 9.00
N VAL A 38 -5.67 -13.55 10.04
CA VAL A 38 -5.25 -14.72 10.83
C VAL A 38 -5.17 -15.97 9.95
N GLY A 39 -6.17 -16.19 9.08
CA GLY A 39 -6.15 -17.30 8.12
C GLY A 39 -4.92 -17.28 7.21
N TYR A 40 -4.53 -16.10 6.73
CA TYR A 40 -3.30 -15.89 5.95
C TYR A 40 -2.04 -16.27 6.76
N VAL A 41 -1.94 -15.82 8.02
CA VAL A 41 -0.76 -16.08 8.88
C VAL A 41 -0.64 -17.57 9.24
N LEU A 42 -1.76 -18.26 9.46
CA LEU A 42 -1.75 -19.70 9.72
C LEU A 42 -1.14 -20.46 8.54
N TYR A 43 -1.45 -20.07 7.31
CA TYR A 43 -0.82 -20.62 6.13
C TYR A 43 0.70 -20.38 6.11
N GLU A 44 1.17 -19.15 6.35
CA GLU A 44 2.61 -18.78 6.36
C GLU A 44 3.40 -19.55 7.43
N THR A 45 2.77 -19.80 8.57
CA THR A 45 3.37 -20.56 9.67
C THR A 45 3.27 -22.07 9.49
N ARG A 46 2.76 -22.54 8.34
CA ARG A 46 2.55 -23.95 7.99
C ARG A 46 1.59 -24.68 8.94
N LEU A 47 0.74 -23.95 9.64
CA LEU A 47 -0.36 -24.52 10.42
C LEU A 47 -1.51 -24.86 9.46
N THR A 48 -2.21 -25.96 9.71
CA THR A 48 -3.23 -26.47 8.79
C THR A 48 -4.63 -26.04 9.20
N ARG A 49 -5.61 -26.20 8.31
CA ARG A 49 -7.03 -25.88 8.61
C ARG A 49 -7.59 -26.62 9.83
N GLN A 50 -6.96 -27.73 10.24
CA GLN A 50 -7.31 -28.45 11.47
C GLN A 50 -7.11 -27.62 12.74
N THR A 51 -6.28 -26.57 12.70
CA THR A 51 -6.02 -25.72 13.87
C THR A 51 -7.04 -24.59 14.03
N PHE A 52 -7.95 -24.37 13.08
CA PHE A 52 -8.90 -23.26 13.13
C PHE A 52 -9.81 -23.28 14.38
N PRO A 53 -10.36 -24.43 14.81
CA PRO A 53 -11.17 -24.47 16.02
C PRO A 53 -10.40 -24.03 17.28
N GLU A 54 -9.11 -24.39 17.37
CA GLU A 54 -8.25 -23.98 18.49
C GLU A 54 -7.92 -22.49 18.44
N VAL A 55 -7.68 -21.95 17.24
CA VAL A 55 -7.42 -20.52 17.03
C VAL A 55 -8.62 -19.68 17.42
N ILE A 56 -9.83 -20.10 17.04
CA ILE A 56 -11.07 -19.41 17.42
C ILE A 56 -11.26 -19.44 18.94
N ARG A 57 -10.93 -20.55 19.59
CA ARG A 57 -10.98 -20.65 21.06
C ARG A 57 -10.00 -19.68 21.74
N LEU A 58 -8.82 -19.49 21.16
CA LEU A 58 -7.77 -18.61 21.70
C LEU A 58 -7.98 -17.14 21.34
N LEU A 59 -8.67 -16.86 20.24
CA LEU A 59 -8.92 -15.52 19.73
C LEU A 59 -10.40 -15.35 19.32
N PRO A 60 -11.34 -15.33 20.29
CA PRO A 60 -12.74 -15.12 19.98
C PRO A 60 -12.96 -13.69 19.49
N LEU A 61 -13.61 -13.54 18.34
CA LEU A 61 -14.00 -12.25 17.76
C LEU A 61 -15.46 -11.98 18.11
N SER A 62 -15.69 -11.01 19.00
CA SER A 62 -16.97 -10.82 19.70
C SER A 62 -18.13 -10.36 18.81
N ALA A 63 -17.84 -9.76 17.65
CA ALA A 63 -18.83 -9.30 16.68
C ALA A 63 -19.11 -10.34 15.59
N LEU A 64 -18.38 -11.46 15.55
CA LEU A 64 -18.62 -12.57 14.62
C LEU A 64 -19.18 -13.77 15.37
N ASP A 65 -20.04 -14.52 14.70
CA ASP A 65 -20.29 -15.88 15.15
C ASP A 65 -19.15 -16.82 14.70
N VAL A 66 -19.12 -18.03 15.26
CA VAL A 66 -18.07 -19.01 14.97
C VAL A 66 -18.06 -19.39 13.49
N ALA A 67 -19.22 -19.39 12.81
CA ALA A 67 -19.31 -19.76 11.40
C ALA A 67 -18.70 -18.68 10.51
N ASP A 68 -18.98 -17.41 10.79
CA ASP A 68 -18.42 -16.26 10.08
C ASP A 68 -16.91 -16.14 10.32
N GLN A 69 -16.45 -16.39 11.55
CA GLN A 69 -15.03 -16.40 11.88
C GLN A 69 -14.30 -17.55 11.17
N LEU A 70 -14.89 -18.76 11.14
CA LEU A 70 -14.37 -19.90 10.36
C LEU A 70 -14.32 -19.57 8.87
N ALA A 71 -15.39 -19.03 8.30
CA ALA A 71 -15.47 -18.67 6.89
C ALA A 71 -14.42 -17.61 6.53
N ALA A 72 -14.19 -16.62 7.39
CA ALA A 72 -13.17 -15.61 7.18
C ALA A 72 -11.74 -16.17 7.32
N LEU A 73 -11.48 -17.05 8.30
CA LEU A 73 -10.21 -17.78 8.41
C LEU A 73 -9.94 -18.64 7.17
N GLU A 74 -10.95 -19.40 6.72
CA GLU A 74 -10.91 -20.21 5.50
C GLU A 74 -10.65 -19.33 4.28
N GLN A 75 -11.34 -18.19 4.14
CA GLN A 75 -11.10 -17.24 3.05
C GLN A 75 -9.66 -16.70 3.06
N GLY A 76 -9.13 -16.33 4.22
CA GLY A 76 -7.76 -15.85 4.36
C GLY A 76 -6.71 -16.90 4.00
N TYR A 77 -6.92 -18.11 4.51
CA TYR A 77 -6.08 -19.28 4.28
C TYR A 77 -6.12 -19.72 2.82
N LEU A 78 -7.32 -19.89 2.26
CA LEU A 78 -7.55 -20.21 0.85
C LEU A 78 -7.08 -19.11 -0.07
N ARG A 79 -7.16 -17.83 0.30
CA ARG A 79 -6.60 -16.73 -0.50
C ARG A 79 -5.09 -16.89 -0.64
N LYS A 80 -4.39 -17.25 0.43
CA LYS A 80 -2.95 -17.55 0.36
C LYS A 80 -2.67 -18.86 -0.35
N GLU A 81 -3.42 -19.92 -0.07
CA GLU A 81 -3.28 -21.22 -0.75
C GLU A 81 -3.56 -21.11 -2.24
N THR A 82 -4.58 -20.35 -2.64
CA THR A 82 -4.91 -20.03 -4.03
C THR A 82 -3.88 -19.08 -4.61
N TYR A 83 -3.32 -18.14 -3.85
CA TYR A 83 -2.14 -17.40 -4.29
C TYR A 83 -0.94 -18.34 -4.54
N ILE A 84 -0.73 -19.38 -3.71
CA ILE A 84 0.29 -20.43 -3.87
C ILE A 84 -0.16 -21.59 -4.76
N THR A 85 -1.39 -21.64 -5.27
CA THR A 85 -1.85 -22.72 -6.17
C THR A 85 -2.06 -22.14 -7.57
N MET A 86 -2.51 -20.89 -7.66
CA MET A 86 -2.44 -20.07 -8.86
C MET A 86 -1.03 -19.54 -9.14
N ALA A 87 -0.13 -19.37 -8.15
CA ALA A 87 1.27 -19.04 -8.46
C ALA A 87 2.03 -20.19 -9.15
N PRO A 88 1.85 -21.49 -8.79
CA PRO A 88 2.42 -22.62 -9.51
C PRO A 88 1.58 -23.07 -10.69
N SER A 89 0.25 -22.91 -10.70
CA SER A 89 -0.56 -23.23 -11.89
C SER A 89 -0.56 -22.14 -12.95
N ALA A 90 -0.15 -20.90 -12.62
CA ALA A 90 0.28 -19.92 -13.63
C ALA A 90 1.76 -20.08 -13.99
N ALA A 91 2.60 -20.64 -13.10
CA ALA A 91 4.01 -20.93 -13.40
C ALA A 91 4.25 -22.27 -14.14
N PHE A 92 3.25 -23.14 -14.25
CA PHE A 92 3.33 -24.38 -15.01
C PHE A 92 2.03 -24.63 -15.78
N GLN A 93 1.67 -23.69 -16.65
CA GLN A 93 1.07 -24.07 -17.93
C GLN A 93 2.16 -23.93 -18.97
N ASP A 94 2.68 -25.07 -19.41
CA ASP A 94 3.44 -25.19 -20.65
C ASP A 94 2.52 -24.78 -21.79
N ASN A 95 2.45 -23.48 -22.05
CA ASN A 95 1.79 -22.92 -23.21
C ASN A 95 2.69 -23.03 -24.44
N GLY A 96 3.39 -24.17 -24.64
CA GLY A 96 4.03 -24.59 -25.89
C GLY A 96 5.04 -23.62 -26.56
N ASN A 97 5.29 -22.45 -25.98
CA ASN A 97 5.94 -21.30 -26.61
C ASN A 97 7.06 -20.69 -25.75
N GLY A 98 7.41 -21.27 -24.60
CA GLY A 98 8.71 -21.07 -23.96
C GLY A 98 9.07 -19.68 -23.42
N GLU A 99 8.13 -18.79 -23.08
CA GLU A 99 8.45 -17.55 -22.36
C GLU A 99 8.32 -17.72 -20.84
N ALA A 100 9.45 -17.66 -20.13
CA ALA A 100 9.50 -17.72 -18.68
C ALA A 100 8.85 -16.48 -18.04
N LEU A 101 7.97 -16.68 -17.06
CA LEU A 101 7.37 -15.60 -16.29
C LEU A 101 8.44 -14.71 -15.62
N PRO A 102 8.15 -13.42 -15.43
CA PRO A 102 9.07 -12.51 -14.78
C PRO A 102 9.26 -12.90 -13.31
N GLY A 103 10.50 -13.08 -12.88
CA GLY A 103 10.87 -13.46 -11.51
C GLY A 103 10.59 -12.41 -10.42
N ILE A 104 9.57 -11.56 -10.57
CA ILE A 104 9.12 -10.51 -9.64
C ILE A 104 7.58 -10.40 -9.68
N PRO A 105 6.92 -9.90 -8.61
CA PRO A 105 5.46 -9.78 -8.59
C PRO A 105 4.94 -8.74 -9.58
N GLU A 106 3.68 -8.88 -9.96
CA GLU A 106 2.98 -7.96 -10.86
C GLU A 106 2.44 -6.74 -10.09
N PHE A 107 2.53 -5.57 -10.72
CA PHE A 107 1.82 -4.38 -10.24
C PHE A 107 0.36 -4.45 -10.74
N PRO A 108 -0.62 -4.00 -9.94
CA PRO A 108 -2.01 -3.96 -10.39
C PRO A 108 -2.15 -3.16 -11.70
N PHE A 109 -2.65 -3.81 -12.76
CA PHE A 109 -2.85 -3.19 -14.07
C PHE A 109 -4.27 -3.47 -14.61
N PRO A 110 -5.04 -2.47 -15.04
CA PRO A 110 -4.75 -1.03 -15.01
C PRO A 110 -4.45 -0.50 -13.59
N PRO A 111 -3.55 0.49 -13.45
CA PRO A 111 -3.21 1.03 -12.14
C PRO A 111 -4.44 1.63 -11.47
N PRO A 112 -4.60 1.50 -10.14
CA PRO A 112 -5.64 2.22 -9.43
C PRO A 112 -5.53 3.73 -9.64
N GLN A 113 -6.64 4.45 -9.57
CA GLN A 113 -6.69 5.87 -9.87
C GLN A 113 -5.66 6.66 -9.04
N PRO A 114 -4.68 7.30 -9.70
CA PRO A 114 -3.75 8.18 -9.00
C PRO A 114 -4.41 9.54 -8.73
N SER A 115 -3.93 10.23 -7.70
CA SER A 115 -4.31 11.62 -7.40
C SER A 115 -3.90 12.59 -8.51
N ALA A 116 -2.74 12.32 -9.12
CA ALA A 116 -2.22 13.06 -10.27
C ALA A 116 -1.26 12.17 -11.08
N SER A 117 -1.05 12.51 -12.36
CA SER A 117 -0.05 11.85 -13.19
C SER A 117 0.70 12.84 -14.08
N LEU A 118 1.91 12.47 -14.52
CA LEU A 118 2.72 13.25 -15.46
C LEU A 118 3.45 12.32 -16.43
N ASP A 119 3.37 12.62 -17.72
CA ASP A 119 4.26 12.02 -18.72
C ASP A 119 5.68 12.60 -18.56
N MET A 120 6.64 11.72 -18.37
CA MET A 120 8.05 12.02 -18.15
C MET A 120 8.95 11.44 -19.26
N THR A 121 8.37 10.98 -20.37
CA THR A 121 9.10 10.27 -21.44
C THR A 121 10.26 11.10 -21.99
N ASP A 122 10.10 12.43 -22.09
CA ASP A 122 11.13 13.35 -22.59
C ASP A 122 12.39 13.43 -21.73
N TYR A 123 12.34 13.00 -20.46
CA TYR A 123 13.52 12.93 -19.59
C TYR A 123 14.42 11.71 -19.88
N PHE A 124 13.95 10.79 -20.73
CA PHE A 124 14.60 9.49 -20.99
C PHE A 124 14.92 9.28 -22.48
N THR A 125 15.20 10.36 -23.22
CA THR A 125 15.39 10.32 -24.67
C THR A 125 16.66 9.61 -25.13
N THR A 126 17.69 9.52 -24.28
CA THR A 126 19.00 8.94 -24.62
C THR A 126 19.14 7.47 -24.23
N GLN A 127 18.22 6.96 -23.42
CA GLN A 127 18.23 5.60 -22.89
C GLN A 127 17.81 4.63 -23.98
N THR A 128 18.52 3.51 -24.11
CA THR A 128 18.30 2.50 -25.16
C THR A 128 17.60 1.24 -24.66
N SER A 129 17.49 1.06 -23.34
CA SER A 129 16.82 -0.08 -22.71
C SER A 129 16.00 0.32 -21.49
N LEU A 130 15.09 -0.55 -21.07
CA LEU A 130 14.32 -0.36 -19.83
C LEU A 130 15.22 -0.31 -18.60
N GLY A 131 16.32 -1.08 -18.60
CA GLY A 131 17.35 -1.04 -17.56
C GLY A 131 18.03 0.33 -17.45
N ALA A 132 18.32 0.97 -18.58
CA ALA A 132 18.92 2.31 -18.60
C ALA A 132 17.97 3.36 -18.01
N ILE A 133 16.67 3.28 -18.33
CA ILE A 133 15.61 4.10 -17.73
C ILE A 133 15.54 3.87 -16.21
N ALA A 134 15.46 2.60 -15.80
CA ALA A 134 15.40 2.21 -14.39
C ALA A 134 16.60 2.72 -13.59
N GLN A 135 17.80 2.70 -14.19
CA GLN A 135 19.03 3.15 -13.56
C GLN A 135 19.10 4.69 -13.44
N GLN A 136 18.62 5.44 -14.43
CA GLN A 136 18.50 6.90 -14.34
C GLN A 136 17.46 7.31 -13.28
N LEU A 137 16.28 6.67 -13.26
CA LEU A 137 15.27 6.88 -12.22
C LEU A 137 15.85 6.61 -10.83
N LYS A 138 16.50 5.46 -10.64
CA LYS A 138 17.18 5.09 -9.38
C LYS A 138 18.20 6.16 -8.95
N ASN A 139 19.01 6.67 -9.86
CA ASN A 139 20.01 7.68 -9.55
C ASN A 139 19.36 9.01 -9.11
N ALA A 140 18.35 9.46 -9.83
CA ALA A 140 17.60 10.67 -9.48
C ALA A 140 16.91 10.54 -8.11
N LEU A 141 16.23 9.42 -7.89
CA LEU A 141 15.58 9.09 -6.63
C LEU A 141 16.58 9.07 -5.46
N ASN A 142 17.76 8.49 -5.65
CA ASN A 142 18.83 8.48 -4.65
C ASN A 142 19.34 9.89 -4.31
N GLN A 143 19.50 10.77 -5.30
CA GLN A 143 19.90 12.16 -5.06
C GLN A 143 18.85 12.93 -4.23
N CYS A 144 17.58 12.51 -4.33
CA CYS A 144 16.47 13.09 -3.56
C CYS A 144 16.20 12.36 -2.23
N GLY A 145 16.96 11.31 -1.87
CA GLY A 145 16.81 10.56 -0.61
C GLY A 145 15.85 9.36 -0.65
N TYR A 146 15.28 9.00 -1.81
CA TYR A 146 14.40 7.82 -1.96
C TYR A 146 15.24 6.55 -2.21
N TYR A 147 15.96 6.09 -1.18
CA TYR A 147 16.79 4.89 -1.27
C TYR A 147 15.97 3.59 -1.29
N GLU A 148 14.85 3.58 -0.59
CA GLU A 148 13.90 2.46 -0.55
C GLU A 148 12.90 2.55 -1.69
N ARG A 149 12.86 1.50 -2.53
CA ARG A 149 11.97 1.38 -3.68
C ARG A 149 11.77 -0.07 -4.07
N GLN A 150 10.63 -0.37 -4.68
CA GLN A 150 10.23 -1.70 -5.10
C GLN A 150 9.94 -1.76 -6.59
N TYR A 151 10.42 -2.80 -7.25
CA TYR A 151 10.16 -3.10 -8.65
C TYR A 151 9.04 -4.13 -8.77
N TYR A 152 8.15 -3.90 -9.73
CA TYR A 152 7.09 -4.80 -10.10
C TYR A 152 7.09 -4.99 -11.61
N TYR A 153 6.67 -6.16 -12.04
CA TYR A 153 6.37 -6.38 -13.44
C TYR A 153 5.07 -5.66 -13.82
N ILE A 154 5.06 -5.04 -14.99
CA ILE A 154 3.83 -4.67 -15.70
C ILE A 154 3.97 -5.20 -17.12
N ARG A 155 2.85 -5.43 -17.78
CA ARG A 155 2.81 -5.90 -19.18
C ARG A 155 3.85 -5.13 -20.02
N SER A 156 4.83 -5.87 -20.52
CA SER A 156 5.95 -5.37 -21.35
C SER A 156 6.92 -4.38 -20.70
N GLY A 157 6.90 -4.18 -19.38
CA GLY A 157 7.80 -3.26 -18.71
C GLY A 157 7.90 -3.43 -17.20
N PHE A 158 8.03 -2.32 -16.47
CA PHE A 158 8.09 -2.34 -15.01
C PHE A 158 7.40 -1.14 -14.36
N ALA A 159 6.96 -1.34 -13.12
CA ALA A 159 6.62 -0.26 -12.20
C ALA A 159 7.72 -0.13 -11.13
N LEU A 160 8.06 1.11 -10.78
CA LEU A 160 8.99 1.44 -9.70
C LEU A 160 8.25 2.27 -8.64
N VAL A 161 8.03 1.68 -7.47
CA VAL A 161 7.30 2.28 -6.34
C VAL A 161 8.31 2.84 -5.34
N THR A 162 8.19 4.11 -4.94
CA THR A 162 9.02 4.70 -3.88
C THR A 162 8.47 4.38 -2.49
N ARG A 163 9.30 4.49 -1.44
CA ARG A 163 8.79 4.65 -0.07
C ARG A 163 7.77 5.80 0.04
N ILE A 164 6.94 5.75 1.08
CA ILE A 164 6.05 6.85 1.45
C ILE A 164 6.87 8.03 1.95
N GLU A 165 6.47 9.22 1.52
CA GLU A 165 7.05 10.49 1.92
C GLU A 165 6.00 11.38 2.60
N GLN A 166 6.39 12.01 3.71
CA GLN A 166 5.67 13.16 4.27
C GLN A 166 6.12 14.48 3.66
N TYR A 167 5.16 15.36 3.39
CA TYR A 167 5.42 16.63 2.74
C TYR A 167 4.56 17.77 3.34
N GLN A 168 4.98 19.01 3.07
CA GLN A 168 4.32 20.24 3.51
C GLN A 168 3.18 20.61 2.57
N ASN A 169 2.28 21.50 3.00
CA ASN A 169 1.14 21.94 2.18
C ASN A 169 1.55 22.54 0.82
N ASP A 170 2.77 23.08 0.70
CA ASP A 170 3.32 23.65 -0.53
C ASP A 170 3.94 22.61 -1.50
N GLY A 171 3.95 21.33 -1.11
CA GLY A 171 4.54 20.23 -1.87
C GLY A 171 5.97 19.88 -1.49
N SER A 172 6.67 20.72 -0.72
CA SER A 172 8.06 20.46 -0.33
C SER A 172 8.13 19.30 0.66
N SER A 173 9.14 18.45 0.51
CA SER A 173 9.42 17.37 1.45
C SER A 173 9.63 17.93 2.87
N LEU A 174 9.18 17.21 3.90
CA LEU A 174 9.61 17.51 5.27
C LEU A 174 11.12 17.29 5.44
N GLY A 175 11.67 17.85 6.53
CA GLY A 175 13.05 17.60 6.95
C GLY A 175 13.23 16.19 7.51
N GLU A 176 14.48 15.78 7.67
CA GLU A 176 14.82 14.54 8.36
C GLU A 176 14.71 14.72 9.88
N PRO A 177 14.21 13.72 10.64
CA PRO A 177 13.74 12.41 10.18
C PRO A 177 12.27 12.37 9.75
N GLU A 178 11.49 13.43 9.99
CA GLU A 178 10.02 13.48 9.85
C GLU A 178 9.53 13.07 8.47
N ARG A 179 10.28 13.40 7.42
CA ARG A 179 10.03 13.05 6.02
C ARG A 179 9.69 11.58 5.81
N TRP A 180 10.37 10.71 6.53
CA TRP A 180 10.28 9.26 6.40
C TRP A 180 9.77 8.59 7.66
N SER A 181 9.84 9.29 8.79
CA SER A 181 9.54 8.71 10.08
C SER A 181 8.04 8.60 10.31
N ALA A 182 7.72 7.59 11.09
CA ALA A 182 6.48 7.47 11.82
C ALA A 182 6.62 7.93 13.30
N GLN A 183 7.72 8.62 13.67
CA GLN A 183 8.39 8.62 14.99
C GLN A 183 9.12 7.29 15.37
N PRO A 184 10.12 7.32 16.29
CA PRO A 184 11.42 6.69 16.06
C PRO A 184 11.40 5.17 16.21
N TYR A 185 12.00 4.53 15.20
CA TYR A 185 12.42 3.14 15.14
C TYR A 185 12.98 2.64 16.50
N ARG A 186 12.19 1.82 17.20
CA ARG A 186 12.72 0.90 18.21
C ARG A 186 13.22 -0.34 17.46
N GLN A 187 14.49 -0.68 17.65
CA GLN A 187 15.03 -1.94 17.13
C GLN A 187 14.14 -3.08 17.66
N ASN A 188 13.59 -3.89 16.74
CA ASN A 188 12.62 -5.01 16.92
C ASN A 188 11.16 -4.77 16.51
N GLU A 189 10.80 -3.63 15.91
CA GLU A 189 9.44 -3.45 15.36
C GLU A 189 9.28 -3.99 13.93
N SER A 190 8.17 -4.69 13.65
CA SER A 190 7.87 -5.27 12.33
C SER A 190 7.54 -4.17 11.31
N TRP A 191 7.75 -4.42 10.01
CA TRP A 191 7.38 -3.49 8.93
C TRP A 191 5.90 -3.07 8.97
N ALA A 192 5.01 -3.90 9.55
CA ALA A 192 3.62 -3.55 9.80
C ALA A 192 3.45 -2.48 10.89
N ALA A 193 4.32 -2.45 11.91
CA ALA A 193 4.35 -1.39 12.91
C ALA A 193 4.89 -0.07 12.34
N TYR A 194 5.91 -0.11 11.47
CA TYR A 194 6.39 1.08 10.74
C TYR A 194 5.26 1.77 9.96
N PHE A 195 4.51 1.02 9.15
CA PHE A 195 3.41 1.62 8.40
C PHE A 195 2.25 2.03 9.29
N ARG A 196 1.91 1.24 10.33
CA ARG A 196 0.89 1.59 11.33
C ARG A 196 1.19 2.98 11.87
N ASN A 197 2.38 3.14 12.45
CA ASN A 197 2.82 4.38 13.05
C ASN A 197 2.85 5.52 12.00
N LEU A 198 3.23 5.26 10.74
CA LEU A 198 3.39 6.33 9.75
C LEU A 198 2.09 7.08 9.47
N PHE A 199 0.96 6.38 9.40
CA PHE A 199 -0.34 7.01 9.22
C PHE A 199 -1.20 7.06 10.49
N THR A 200 -0.68 6.65 11.66
CA THR A 200 -1.40 6.78 12.94
C THR A 200 -0.73 7.73 13.94
N ALA A 201 0.53 8.13 13.74
CA ALA A 201 1.27 8.91 14.71
C ALA A 201 1.23 10.41 14.45
N ASN A 202 1.13 10.87 13.20
CA ASN A 202 1.09 12.29 12.85
C ASN A 202 0.08 12.58 11.73
N PRO A 203 -0.91 13.45 11.96
CA PRO A 203 -1.71 14.03 10.90
C PRO A 203 -0.82 14.76 9.90
N GLY A 204 -1.16 14.72 8.62
CA GLY A 204 -0.34 15.37 7.61
C GLY A 204 -0.57 14.87 6.19
N HIS A 205 0.34 15.30 5.31
CA HIS A 205 0.28 14.99 3.90
C HIS A 205 1.33 13.94 3.54
N PHE A 206 0.88 12.89 2.87
CA PHE A 206 1.71 11.76 2.49
C PHE A 206 1.60 11.54 1.00
N ARG A 207 2.70 11.11 0.36
CA ARG A 207 2.66 10.72 -1.04
C ARG A 207 3.52 9.51 -1.33
N VAL A 208 3.11 8.78 -2.37
CA VAL A 208 3.89 7.72 -3.00
C VAL A 208 4.00 8.02 -4.49
N PHE A 209 5.20 7.87 -5.02
CA PHE A 209 5.45 7.95 -6.47
C PHE A 209 5.55 6.54 -7.03
N VAL A 210 4.83 6.30 -8.12
CA VAL A 210 4.96 5.08 -8.93
C VAL A 210 5.34 5.48 -10.33
N PHE A 211 6.51 5.05 -10.79
CA PHE A 211 6.97 5.26 -12.16
C PHE A 211 6.64 4.03 -12.98
N ILE A 212 5.73 4.18 -13.95
CA ILE A 212 5.35 3.15 -14.90
C ILE A 212 6.18 3.35 -16.16
N VAL A 213 6.89 2.29 -16.56
CA VAL A 213 7.64 2.25 -17.82
C VAL A 213 7.11 1.09 -18.65
N THR A 214 6.40 1.41 -19.74
CA THR A 214 5.75 0.41 -20.61
C THR A 214 5.52 1.00 -22.01
N ASP A 215 5.39 0.14 -23.01
CA ASP A 215 4.93 0.46 -24.35
C ASP A 215 3.42 0.25 -24.54
N GLU A 216 2.70 -0.19 -23.51
CA GLU A 216 1.26 -0.31 -23.52
C GLU A 216 0.56 1.01 -23.10
N PRO A 217 -0.63 1.31 -23.66
CA PRO A 217 -1.43 2.45 -23.21
C PRO A 217 -1.78 2.35 -21.72
N LEU A 218 -1.48 3.41 -20.98
CA LEU A 218 -1.80 3.50 -19.57
C LEU A 218 -3.19 4.12 -19.37
N VAL A 219 -4.16 3.31 -18.96
CA VAL A 219 -5.50 3.76 -18.55
C VAL A 219 -5.67 3.48 -17.07
N ALA A 220 -5.89 4.51 -16.25
CA ALA A 220 -6.13 4.31 -14.83
C ALA A 220 -7.54 3.78 -14.56
N ASN A 221 -7.67 2.90 -13.57
CA ASN A 221 -8.97 2.40 -13.13
C ASN A 221 -9.59 3.37 -12.12
N THR A 222 -10.64 4.08 -12.54
CA THR A 222 -11.38 5.06 -11.73
C THR A 222 -12.32 4.44 -10.70
N ASP A 223 -12.62 3.15 -10.82
CA ASP A 223 -13.57 2.46 -9.94
C ASP A 223 -12.88 1.78 -8.74
N ARG A 224 -11.55 1.90 -8.65
CA ARG A 224 -10.74 1.33 -7.57
C ARG A 224 -10.12 2.43 -6.71
N GLU A 225 -10.75 2.69 -5.57
CA GLU A 225 -10.13 3.46 -4.51
C GLU A 225 -8.90 2.72 -3.96
N VAL A 226 -7.79 3.44 -3.79
CA VAL A 226 -6.59 2.90 -3.19
C VAL A 226 -6.70 2.99 -1.68
N SER A 227 -6.83 1.83 -1.03
CA SER A 227 -6.72 1.74 0.42
C SER A 227 -5.26 1.85 0.87
N ARG A 228 -5.06 2.25 2.13
CA ARG A 228 -3.77 2.21 2.80
C ARG A 228 -3.10 0.83 2.70
N GLN A 229 -3.85 -0.25 2.94
CA GLN A 229 -3.33 -1.61 2.88
C GLN A 229 -2.78 -1.96 1.50
N THR A 230 -3.44 -1.48 0.44
CA THR A 230 -2.97 -1.64 -0.93
C THR A 230 -1.61 -0.95 -1.12
N VAL A 231 -1.45 0.29 -0.67
CA VAL A 231 -0.15 1.00 -0.76
C VAL A 231 0.93 0.28 0.05
N GLU A 232 0.60 -0.18 1.25
CA GLU A 232 1.57 -0.90 2.08
C GLU A 232 2.02 -2.22 1.43
N SER A 233 1.13 -2.91 0.71
CA SER A 233 1.50 -4.11 -0.06
C SER A 233 2.53 -3.78 -1.16
N TRP A 234 2.39 -2.63 -1.82
CA TRP A 234 3.32 -2.17 -2.86
C TRP A 234 4.75 -1.91 -2.33
N LEU A 235 4.88 -1.71 -1.02
CA LEU A 235 6.16 -1.41 -0.39
C LEU A 235 6.83 -2.66 0.18
N ARG A 236 6.05 -3.73 0.38
CA ARG A 236 6.49 -4.99 0.99
C ARG A 236 6.78 -6.09 -0.01
N GLU A 237 5.96 -6.20 -1.05
CA GLU A 237 5.94 -7.41 -1.88
C GLU A 237 6.91 -7.34 -3.07
N GLY A 238 7.23 -6.14 -3.54
CA GLY A 238 8.02 -5.95 -4.75
C GLY A 238 9.48 -6.34 -4.60
N ALA A 239 10.16 -6.41 -5.74
CA ALA A 239 11.55 -6.79 -5.79
C ALA A 239 12.48 -5.59 -5.55
N ASN A 240 13.58 -5.81 -4.84
CA ASN A 240 14.59 -4.78 -4.61
C ASN A 240 15.45 -4.44 -5.84
N ARG A 241 15.31 -5.20 -6.93
CA ARG A 241 16.05 -5.01 -8.20
C ARG A 241 15.18 -5.37 -9.39
N LEU A 242 15.43 -4.71 -10.51
CA LEU A 242 14.85 -5.09 -11.80
C LEU A 242 15.55 -6.37 -12.33
N PRO A 243 14.80 -7.43 -12.68
CA PRO A 243 15.37 -8.61 -13.31
C PRO A 243 16.03 -8.32 -14.66
N THR A 244 17.09 -9.06 -14.95
CA THR A 244 17.89 -8.93 -16.18
C THR A 244 17.03 -9.00 -17.44
N HIS A 245 16.12 -9.98 -17.55
CA HIS A 245 15.26 -10.15 -18.72
C HIS A 245 14.28 -8.98 -18.98
N ILE A 246 13.94 -8.18 -17.96
CA ILE A 246 13.16 -6.92 -18.16
C ILE A 246 14.13 -5.78 -18.46
N SER A 247 15.24 -5.71 -17.73
CA SER A 247 16.27 -4.68 -17.88
C SER A 247 16.89 -4.65 -19.29
N GLU A 248 17.05 -5.80 -19.93
CA GLU A 248 17.63 -5.94 -21.27
C GLU A 248 16.63 -5.62 -22.39
N LYS A 249 15.33 -5.49 -22.09
CA LYS A 249 14.35 -5.12 -23.12
C LYS A 249 14.72 -3.77 -23.74
N PRO A 250 14.76 -3.67 -25.08
CA PRO A 250 15.06 -2.43 -25.76
C PRO A 250 13.94 -1.42 -25.53
N ARG A 251 14.30 -0.15 -25.38
CA ARG A 251 13.33 0.94 -25.42
C ARG A 251 12.83 1.09 -26.86
N THR A 252 11.53 1.06 -27.04
CA THR A 252 10.87 1.33 -28.32
C THR A 252 10.43 2.79 -28.42
N LYS A 253 10.03 3.23 -29.61
CA LYS A 253 9.43 4.56 -29.81
C LYS A 253 8.11 4.75 -29.04
N ASP A 254 7.45 3.64 -28.70
CA ASP A 254 6.17 3.59 -28.01
C ASP A 254 6.35 3.46 -26.49
N THR A 255 7.59 3.24 -26.01
CA THR A 255 7.90 3.19 -24.58
C THR A 255 7.68 4.55 -23.93
N THR A 256 6.73 4.60 -23.02
CA THR A 256 6.41 5.77 -22.20
C THR A 256 6.98 5.63 -20.79
N VAL A 257 7.23 6.77 -20.15
CA VAL A 257 7.56 6.84 -18.73
C VAL A 257 6.54 7.75 -18.06
N THR A 258 5.66 7.21 -17.24
CA THR A 258 4.63 7.98 -16.54
C THR A 258 4.84 7.93 -15.05
N ALA A 259 4.87 9.09 -14.40
CA ALA A 259 4.79 9.17 -12.94
C ALA A 259 3.34 9.24 -12.51
N LEU A 260 2.96 8.35 -11.60
CA LEU A 260 1.70 8.35 -10.88
C LEU A 260 1.97 8.82 -9.46
N ILE A 261 1.16 9.76 -8.98
CA ILE A 261 1.23 10.30 -7.63
C ILE A 261 -0.02 9.88 -6.88
N TYR A 262 0.17 9.15 -5.78
CA TYR A 262 -0.88 8.87 -4.82
C TYR A 262 -0.69 9.81 -3.63
N ASP A 263 -1.57 10.80 -3.48
CA ASP A 263 -1.57 11.83 -2.44
C ASP A 263 -2.61 11.45 -1.37
N PHE A 264 -2.18 11.36 -0.11
CA PHE A 264 -3.01 11.03 1.03
C PHE A 264 -3.00 12.15 2.06
N LEU A 265 -4.18 12.46 2.59
CA LEU A 265 -4.34 13.25 3.81
C LEU A 265 -4.66 12.33 4.98
N VAL A 266 -3.90 12.45 6.07
CA VAL A 266 -4.28 11.88 7.37
C VAL A 266 -4.80 13.03 8.22
N GLU A 267 -6.10 13.03 8.51
CA GLU A 267 -6.72 14.04 9.36
C GLU A 267 -6.51 13.73 10.84
N GLU A 268 -6.33 14.78 11.64
CA GLU A 268 -6.14 14.66 13.10
C GLU A 268 -7.32 14.04 13.82
N ALA A 269 -8.55 14.36 13.38
CA ALA A 269 -9.76 13.88 14.02
C ALA A 269 -10.03 12.39 13.81
N THR A 270 -9.66 11.84 12.65
CA THR A 270 -10.03 10.46 12.26
C THR A 270 -8.83 9.52 12.23
N ASN A 271 -7.61 10.06 12.08
CA ASN A 271 -6.38 9.29 11.90
C ASN A 271 -6.47 8.28 10.74
N LYS A 272 -7.35 8.55 9.78
CA LYS A 272 -7.57 7.74 8.58
C LYS A 272 -6.87 8.42 7.41
N ALA A 273 -6.02 7.66 6.72
CA ALA A 273 -5.44 8.09 5.46
C ALA A 273 -6.51 8.06 4.36
N GLN A 274 -6.79 9.21 3.77
CA GLN A 274 -7.74 9.36 2.68
C GLN A 274 -6.98 9.75 1.41
N LEU A 275 -7.19 8.99 0.32
CA LEU A 275 -6.66 9.35 -0.98
C LEU A 275 -7.33 10.65 -1.46
N ARG A 276 -6.55 11.61 -1.90
CA ARG A 276 -7.05 12.88 -2.43
C ARG A 276 -7.32 12.76 -3.92
N LEU A 277 -8.60 12.84 -4.29
CA LEU A 277 -9.06 12.85 -5.67
C LEU A 277 -9.93 14.11 -5.91
N PRO A 278 -9.50 15.07 -6.76
CA PRO A 278 -8.17 15.20 -7.35
C PRO A 278 -7.08 15.53 -6.30
N ALA A 279 -5.81 15.43 -6.70
CA ALA A 279 -4.69 15.91 -5.88
C ALA A 279 -4.86 17.39 -5.50
N ALA A 280 -4.34 17.77 -4.33
CA ALA A 280 -4.33 19.17 -3.91
C ALA A 280 -3.35 20.03 -4.73
N LEU A 281 -2.29 19.39 -5.22
CA LEU A 281 -1.22 20.01 -5.99
C LEU A 281 -1.13 19.35 -7.37
N SER A 282 -0.62 20.10 -8.35
CA SER A 282 -0.37 19.52 -9.68
C SER A 282 0.71 18.44 -9.61
N SER A 283 0.68 17.47 -10.54
CA SER A 283 1.73 16.45 -10.66
C SER A 283 3.13 17.06 -10.82
N ASN A 284 3.25 18.12 -11.62
CA ASN A 284 4.49 18.88 -11.76
C ASN A 284 4.95 19.51 -10.43
N THR A 285 4.02 20.06 -9.63
CA THR A 285 4.35 20.60 -8.30
C THR A 285 4.92 19.52 -7.39
N HIS A 286 4.29 18.34 -7.31
CA HIS A 286 4.83 17.23 -6.49
C HIS A 286 6.26 16.85 -6.93
N LEU A 287 6.49 16.69 -8.23
CA LEU A 287 7.76 16.22 -8.78
C LEU A 287 8.88 17.26 -8.73
N VAL A 288 8.57 18.56 -8.86
CA VAL A 288 9.54 19.65 -8.70
C VAL A 288 9.88 19.85 -7.22
N LYS A 289 8.87 19.86 -6.34
CA LYS A 289 9.08 20.12 -4.91
C LYS A 289 9.71 18.94 -4.15
N SER A 290 9.56 17.72 -4.66
CA SER A 290 10.36 16.54 -4.24
C SER A 290 11.78 16.54 -4.82
N LYS A 291 12.09 17.48 -5.73
CA LYS A 291 13.36 17.60 -6.47
C LYS A 291 13.62 16.47 -7.49
N ILE A 292 12.68 15.54 -7.70
CA ILE A 292 12.85 14.38 -8.59
C ILE A 292 13.11 14.83 -10.04
N ILE A 293 12.32 15.78 -10.57
CA ILE A 293 12.53 16.31 -11.93
C ILE A 293 13.90 16.98 -12.05
N ASN A 294 14.36 17.69 -11.01
CA ASN A 294 15.64 18.38 -11.05
C ASN A 294 16.81 17.38 -11.11
N ALA A 295 16.68 16.24 -10.45
CA ALA A 295 17.70 15.19 -10.43
C ALA A 295 17.70 14.29 -11.70
N LEU A 296 16.70 14.45 -12.57
CA LEU A 296 16.63 13.76 -13.87
C LEU A 296 17.27 14.55 -15.02
N ARG A 297 17.57 15.84 -14.81
CA ARG A 297 18.17 16.75 -15.79
C ARG A 297 19.69 16.65 -15.83
#